data_AF-A0A9P1N794-F1
#
_entry.id   AF-A0A9P1N794-F1
#
_cell.length_a   1.000
_cell.length_b   1.000
_cell.length_c   1.000
_cell.angle_alpha   90.00
_cell.angle_beta   90.00
_cell.angle_gamma   90.00
#
_symmetry.space_group_name_H-M   'P 1'
#
loop_
_entity.id
_entity.type
_entity.pdbx_description
1 polymer ?
#
loop_
_entity_poly.entity_id
_entity_poly.type
_entity_poly.pdbx_seq_one_letter_code
_entity_poly.pdbx_strand_id
1 'polypeptide(L)'
;MRLAWNPLDYGGITHFYVPQKNLWIPELSISDAHDVNDFQSEQQKTAWVTYNGTIGYYTSCVVSVVCQMNVFKFPMDSHICSINVLFHQCYKNEYEIINYPANISWPIGQLGNGEWQIEWINSTTVYGGGFGLSDVQQTVAKIKRNPGFYISLVIIPAFFINVLSIVALFINVEATSEKFGIGLTNIMAMTFILAILADDLPKTKNIPLLAIYVIISLVIIVVALLSILILNNFRKLFKNRTKKDSKKIEIILLTFFELANFINFLMLFL
;
A
#
# COMPACT_ATOMS: atom_id res chain seq x y z
N MET A 1 48.20 12.34 4.05
CA MET A 1 47.19 11.79 3.13
C MET A 1 47.88 11.08 1.98
N ARG A 2 47.43 9.88 1.59
CA ARG A 2 48.08 9.07 0.53
C ARG A 2 47.70 9.52 -0.90
N LEU A 3 46.58 10.21 -1.08
CA LEU A 3 46.06 10.66 -2.38
C LEU A 3 45.93 12.20 -2.46
N ALA A 4 46.91 12.91 -1.90
CA ALA A 4 46.97 14.38 -1.97
C ALA A 4 48.17 14.81 -2.83
N TRP A 5 48.01 15.88 -3.60
CA TRP A 5 49.07 16.44 -4.44
C TRP A 5 48.97 17.97 -4.49
N ASN A 6 50.05 18.62 -4.90
CA ASN A 6 50.06 20.05 -5.16
C ASN A 6 49.70 20.30 -6.64
N PRO A 7 48.60 21.00 -6.96
CA PRO A 7 48.21 21.27 -8.35
C PRO A 7 49.30 21.94 -9.19
N LEU A 8 50.17 22.76 -8.56
CA LEU A 8 51.26 23.47 -9.26
C LEU A 8 52.27 22.51 -9.90
N ASP A 9 52.49 21.34 -9.31
CA ASP A 9 53.45 20.35 -9.81
C ASP A 9 52.86 19.53 -10.98
N TYR A 10 51.54 19.60 -11.19
CA TYR A 10 50.80 18.79 -12.14
C TYR A 10 49.91 19.63 -13.06
N GLY A 11 50.41 20.77 -13.54
CA GLY A 11 49.74 21.58 -14.57
C GLY A 11 48.39 22.17 -14.13
N GLY A 12 48.18 22.40 -12.83
CA GLY A 12 46.96 22.98 -12.28
C GLY A 12 45.80 21.99 -12.10
N ILE A 13 46.04 20.68 -12.20
CA ILE A 13 45.00 19.66 -12.02
C ILE A 13 44.51 19.67 -10.56
N THR A 14 43.23 19.98 -10.35
CA THR A 14 42.60 20.03 -9.02
C THR A 14 41.83 18.77 -8.66
N HIS A 15 41.44 17.96 -9.64
CA HIS A 15 40.75 16.70 -9.43
C HIS A 15 40.95 15.76 -10.63
N PHE A 16 40.79 14.45 -10.40
CA PHE A 16 40.76 13.44 -11.45
C PHE A 16 39.79 12.30 -11.11
N TYR A 17 39.38 11.54 -12.11
CA TYR A 17 38.50 10.38 -11.95
C TYR A 17 39.27 9.07 -11.98
N VAL A 18 38.93 8.14 -11.10
CA VAL A 18 39.48 6.78 -11.07
C VAL A 18 38.41 5.73 -10.85
N PRO A 19 38.61 4.49 -11.34
CA PRO A 19 37.76 3.36 -11.00
C PRO A 19 37.70 3.12 -9.49
N GLN A 20 36.50 2.90 -8.94
CA GLN A 20 36.30 2.68 -7.50
C GLN A 20 37.10 1.48 -6.97
N LYS A 21 37.28 0.42 -7.77
CA LYS A 21 38.08 -0.77 -7.43
C LYS A 21 39.56 -0.49 -7.10
N ASN A 22 40.09 0.66 -7.52
CA ASN A 22 41.47 1.07 -7.24
C ASN A 22 41.60 1.91 -5.95
N LEU A 23 40.47 2.22 -5.33
CA LEU A 23 40.39 3.00 -4.10
C LEU A 23 39.92 2.12 -2.95
N TRP A 24 40.35 2.45 -1.74
CA TRP A 24 39.70 1.94 -0.55
C TRP A 24 38.43 2.76 -0.31
N ILE A 25 37.27 2.10 -0.34
CA ILE A 25 35.95 2.68 -0.08
C ILE A 25 35.27 1.76 0.93
N PRO A 26 34.79 2.27 2.08
CA PRO A 26 34.09 1.44 3.06
C PRO A 26 32.77 0.93 2.47
N GLU A 27 32.46 -0.34 2.72
CA GLU A 27 31.24 -0.97 2.20
C GLU A 27 29.99 -0.42 2.90
N LEU A 28 29.11 0.22 2.13
CA LEU A 28 27.79 0.66 2.56
C LEU A 28 26.81 -0.52 2.48
N SER A 29 26.08 -0.75 3.57
CA SER A 29 25.05 -1.78 3.64
C SER A 29 23.74 -1.18 4.13
N ILE A 30 22.64 -1.72 3.63
CA ILE A 30 21.29 -1.34 4.04
C ILE A 30 20.76 -2.47 4.92
N SER A 31 20.64 -2.23 6.23
CA SER A 31 20.35 -3.30 7.19
C SER A 31 19.00 -3.97 6.95
N ASP A 32 18.04 -3.19 6.47
CA ASP A 32 16.65 -3.62 6.29
C ASP A 32 16.34 -4.00 4.84
N ALA A 33 17.37 -4.19 4.01
CA ALA A 33 17.20 -4.59 2.62
C ALA A 33 16.73 -6.04 2.51
N HIS A 34 15.66 -6.23 1.75
CA HIS A 34 15.25 -7.54 1.25
C HIS A 34 16.02 -7.89 -0.04
N ASP A 35 16.20 -6.90 -0.92
CA ASP A 35 16.91 -7.05 -2.18
C ASP A 35 17.61 -5.74 -2.56
N VAL A 36 18.77 -5.84 -3.21
CA VAL A 36 19.57 -4.69 -3.66
C VAL A 36 20.02 -4.93 -5.09
N ASN A 37 19.47 -4.14 -6.01
CA ASN A 37 19.80 -4.18 -7.43
C ASN A 37 20.65 -2.97 -7.79
N ASP A 38 21.93 -3.23 -8.06
CA ASP A 38 22.86 -2.22 -8.55
C ASP A 38 22.80 -2.11 -10.07
N PHE A 39 22.68 -0.88 -10.58
CA PHE A 39 22.61 -0.63 -12.02
C PHE A 39 23.98 -0.67 -12.70
N GLN A 40 25.08 -0.52 -11.94
CA GLN A 40 26.42 -0.43 -12.50
C GLN A 40 27.24 -1.64 -12.13
N SER A 41 27.88 -2.23 -13.14
CA SER A 41 28.95 -3.21 -12.89
C SER A 41 30.11 -2.54 -12.15
N GLU A 42 30.79 -3.27 -11.26
CA GLU A 42 31.92 -2.74 -10.48
C GLU A 42 33.02 -2.09 -11.34
N GLN A 43 33.15 -2.50 -12.60
CA GLN A 43 34.12 -1.97 -13.54
C GLN A 43 33.76 -0.57 -14.07
N GLN A 44 32.48 -0.20 -14.05
CA GLN A 44 31.97 1.07 -14.56
C GLN A 44 31.89 2.15 -13.50
N LYS A 45 32.01 1.78 -12.22
CA LYS A 45 31.91 2.70 -11.10
C LYS A 45 33.17 3.56 -10.99
N THR A 46 33.01 4.88 -11.07
CA THR A 46 34.09 5.87 -10.92
C THR A 46 33.92 6.70 -9.65
N ALA A 47 35.03 7.18 -9.11
CA ALA A 47 35.08 8.19 -8.06
C ALA A 47 35.94 9.37 -8.52
N TRP A 48 35.65 10.57 -8.02
CA TRP A 48 36.53 11.71 -8.19
C TRP A 48 37.38 11.90 -6.93
N VAL A 49 38.66 12.19 -7.15
CA VAL A 49 39.62 12.52 -6.08
C VAL A 49 40.07 13.95 -6.31
N THR A 50 40.04 14.78 -5.28
CA THR A 50 40.50 16.17 -5.30
C THR A 50 41.91 16.31 -4.73
N TYR A 51 42.62 17.38 -5.08
CA TYR A 51 44.03 17.61 -4.71
C TYR A 51 44.29 17.58 -3.20
N ASN A 52 43.28 17.93 -2.40
CA ASN A 52 43.31 17.88 -0.94
C ASN A 52 43.07 16.47 -0.37
N GLY A 53 42.93 15.43 -1.21
CA GLY A 53 42.69 14.04 -0.80
C GLY A 53 41.23 13.70 -0.48
N THR A 54 40.27 14.59 -0.72
CA THR A 54 38.85 14.25 -0.60
C THR A 54 38.42 13.36 -1.77
N ILE A 55 37.65 12.31 -1.46
CA ILE A 55 37.12 11.35 -2.43
C ILE A 55 35.60 11.47 -2.39
N GLY A 56 34.98 11.55 -3.55
CA GLY A 56 33.53 11.47 -3.69
C GLY A 56 33.13 10.51 -4.80
N TYR A 57 31.96 9.90 -4.64
CA TYR A 57 31.36 9.04 -5.65
C TYR A 57 29.83 9.07 -5.51
N TYR A 58 29.14 8.64 -6.55
CA TYR A 58 27.70 8.43 -6.52
C TYR A 58 27.39 6.95 -6.72
N THR A 59 26.41 6.45 -5.98
CA THR A 59 25.87 5.10 -6.15
C THR A 59 24.41 5.21 -6.58
N SER A 60 24.06 4.52 -7.65
CA SER A 60 22.68 4.41 -8.13
C SER A 60 22.25 2.95 -8.00
N CYS A 61 21.25 2.69 -7.15
CA CYS A 61 20.72 1.36 -6.93
C CYS A 61 19.21 1.44 -6.69
N VAL A 62 18.53 0.32 -6.93
CA VAL A 62 17.16 0.07 -6.47
C VAL A 62 17.24 -0.86 -5.28
N VAL A 63 16.63 -0.43 -4.18
CA VAL A 63 16.65 -1.17 -2.93
C VAL A 63 15.21 -1.50 -2.55
N SER A 64 14.94 -2.79 -2.38
CA SER A 64 13.70 -3.26 -1.77
C SER A 64 13.94 -3.38 -0.28
N VAL A 65 13.22 -2.62 0.54
CA VAL A 65 13.34 -2.65 2.00
C VAL A 65 12.15 -3.32 2.66
N VAL A 66 12.39 -3.99 3.79
CA VAL A 66 11.33 -4.58 4.60
C VAL A 66 10.65 -3.48 5.40
N CYS A 67 9.37 -3.23 5.12
CA CYS A 67 8.54 -2.30 5.88
C CYS A 67 7.26 -2.99 6.36
N GLN A 68 6.91 -2.82 7.63
CA GLN A 68 5.67 -3.37 8.18
C GLN A 68 4.48 -2.49 7.81
N MET A 69 3.70 -2.94 6.83
CA MET A 69 2.53 -2.24 6.31
C MET A 69 1.29 -2.52 7.17
N ASN A 70 0.53 -1.48 7.53
CA ASN A 70 -0.77 -1.63 8.18
C ASN A 70 -1.91 -1.36 7.19
N VAL A 71 -2.43 -2.42 6.59
CA VAL A 71 -3.47 -2.35 5.55
C VAL A 71 -4.90 -2.28 6.09
N PHE A 72 -5.09 -2.07 7.39
CA PHE A 72 -6.44 -2.01 7.98
C PHE A 72 -7.32 -0.95 7.30
N LYS A 73 -6.79 0.25 7.03
CA LYS A 73 -7.52 1.36 6.37
C LYS A 73 -7.43 1.36 4.84
N PHE A 74 -7.00 0.27 4.21
CA PHE A 74 -6.91 0.22 2.75
C PHE A 74 -8.27 0.54 2.08
N PRO A 75 -8.32 1.34 1.00
CA PRO A 75 -7.19 1.93 0.23
C PRO A 75 -6.76 3.33 0.72
N MET A 76 -7.30 3.81 1.83
CA MET A 76 -7.02 5.13 2.43
C MET A 76 -5.89 5.03 3.46
N ASP A 77 -4.92 4.17 3.19
CA ASP A 77 -3.80 3.82 4.05
C ASP A 77 -2.61 4.77 3.88
N SER A 78 -1.88 4.96 4.97
CA SER A 78 -0.59 5.65 4.99
C SER A 78 0.39 4.83 5.81
N HIS A 79 1.63 4.72 5.33
CA HIS A 79 2.67 3.92 5.96
C HIS A 79 3.88 4.78 6.25
N ILE A 80 4.59 4.42 7.32
CA ILE A 80 5.85 5.05 7.70
C ILE A 80 6.91 3.96 7.54
N CYS A 81 7.79 4.15 6.57
CA CYS A 81 8.86 3.20 6.27
C CYS A 81 10.21 3.88 6.47
N SER A 82 11.19 3.09 6.93
CA SER A 82 12.56 3.55 7.13
C SER A 82 13.53 2.79 6.24
N ILE A 83 14.59 3.47 5.84
CA ILE A 83 15.78 2.88 5.23
C ILE A 83 16.94 3.19 6.16
N ASN A 84 17.61 2.14 6.62
CA ASN A 84 18.73 2.22 7.53
C ASN A 84 20.02 1.87 6.77
N VAL A 85 20.91 2.86 6.63
CA VAL A 85 22.19 2.73 5.93
C VAL A 85 23.31 2.75 6.97
N LEU A 86 24.24 1.80 6.90
CA LEU A 86 25.38 1.69 7.81
C LEU A 86 26.63 1.19 7.06
N PHE A 87 27.79 1.33 7.69
CA PHE A 87 29.00 0.66 7.22
C PHE A 87 29.20 -0.64 8.00
N HIS A 88 29.05 -1.78 7.32
CA HIS A 88 29.05 -3.11 7.95
C HIS A 88 30.45 -3.55 8.39
N GLN A 89 31.49 -3.10 7.69
CA GLN A 89 32.87 -3.54 7.91
C GLN A 89 33.69 -2.65 8.86
N CYS A 90 33.12 -1.56 9.38
CA CYS A 90 33.83 -0.60 10.21
C CYS A 90 33.22 -0.54 11.62
N TYR A 91 34.07 -0.35 12.63
CA TYR A 91 33.62 -0.07 14.00
C TYR A 91 33.27 1.40 14.18
N LYS A 92 32.40 1.69 15.14
CA LYS A 92 31.97 3.04 15.49
C LYS A 92 33.13 4.05 15.66
N ASN A 93 34.27 3.62 16.18
CA ASN A 93 35.39 4.51 16.46
C ASN A 93 36.24 4.83 15.22
N GLU A 94 35.95 4.20 14.07
CA GLU A 94 36.74 4.32 12.84
C GLU A 94 36.12 5.30 11.84
N TYR A 95 34.83 5.63 11.98
CA TYR A 95 34.12 6.51 11.07
C TYR A 95 32.99 7.26 11.76
N GLU A 96 32.51 8.32 11.11
CA GLU A 96 31.33 9.08 11.49
C GLU A 96 30.45 9.28 10.26
N ILE A 97 29.14 9.09 10.39
CA ILE A 97 28.19 9.44 9.32
C ILE A 97 27.68 10.84 9.55
N ILE A 98 28.05 11.76 8.65
CA ILE A 98 27.57 13.13 8.66
C ILE A 98 26.44 13.27 7.66
N ASN A 99 25.24 13.55 8.16
CA ASN A 99 24.08 13.83 7.32
C ASN A 99 24.20 15.25 6.72
N TYR A 100 24.41 15.31 5.40
CA TYR A 100 24.25 16.56 4.66
C TYR A 100 22.84 16.64 4.10
N PRO A 101 22.07 17.70 4.42
CA PRO A 101 20.74 17.87 3.85
C PRO A 101 20.86 17.99 2.33
N ALA A 102 20.38 16.96 1.61
CA ALA A 102 20.30 17.02 0.18
C ALA A 102 19.22 18.05 -0.21
N ASN A 103 19.56 18.98 -1.10
CA ASN A 103 18.55 19.81 -1.75
C ASN A 103 17.75 18.92 -2.69
N ILE A 104 16.61 18.41 -2.21
CA ILE A 104 15.65 17.71 -3.06
C ILE A 104 15.15 18.73 -4.08
N SER A 105 15.50 18.54 -5.35
CA SER A 105 15.22 19.48 -6.43
C SER A 105 13.73 19.60 -6.75
N TRP A 106 12.92 18.63 -6.30
CA TRP A 106 11.48 18.57 -6.53
C TRP A 106 10.74 18.77 -5.20
N PRO A 107 9.61 19.50 -5.19
CA PRO A 107 8.74 19.56 -4.02
C PRO A 107 8.36 18.15 -3.56
N ILE A 108 8.38 17.89 -2.25
CA ILE A 108 8.10 16.56 -1.67
C ILE A 108 6.78 15.98 -2.18
N GLY A 109 5.75 16.82 -2.33
CA GLY A 109 4.43 16.39 -2.82
C GLY A 109 4.37 15.95 -4.29
N GLN A 110 5.42 16.20 -5.08
CA GLN A 110 5.59 15.68 -6.45
C GLN A 110 6.40 14.38 -6.49
N LEU A 111 6.93 13.93 -5.35
CA LEU A 111 7.61 12.65 -5.25
C LEU A 111 6.59 11.52 -5.10
N GLY A 112 6.93 10.37 -5.67
CA GLY A 112 6.09 9.18 -5.69
C GLY A 112 5.72 8.76 -7.11
N ASN A 113 4.60 8.06 -7.25
CA ASN A 113 4.05 7.62 -8.52
C ASN A 113 2.53 7.84 -8.55
N GLY A 114 1.82 7.29 -9.55
CA GLY A 114 0.37 7.44 -9.65
C GLY A 114 -0.41 6.85 -8.46
N GLU A 115 0.16 5.86 -7.77
CA GLU A 115 -0.48 5.13 -6.68
C GLU A 115 -0.06 5.64 -5.29
N TRP A 116 1.17 6.12 -5.15
CA TRP A 116 1.79 6.51 -3.89
C TRP A 116 2.33 7.93 -3.95
N GLN A 117 2.00 8.72 -2.93
CA GLN A 117 2.53 10.06 -2.73
C GLN A 117 3.39 10.09 -1.46
N ILE A 118 4.50 10.83 -1.50
CA ILE A 118 5.32 11.07 -0.30
C ILE A 118 4.78 12.31 0.44
N GLU A 119 4.45 12.17 1.72
CA GLU A 119 3.99 13.29 2.56
C GLU A 119 5.17 14.05 3.18
N TRP A 120 6.12 13.32 3.76
CA TRP A 120 7.33 13.89 4.34
C TRP A 120 8.46 12.87 4.35
N ILE A 121 9.70 13.39 4.40
CA ILE A 121 10.93 12.63 4.54
C ILE A 121 11.73 13.29 5.65
N ASN A 122 12.25 12.48 6.56
CA ASN A 122 13.19 12.92 7.59
C ASN A 122 14.40 12.00 7.62
N SER A 123 15.57 12.54 7.85
CA SER A 123 16.82 11.78 7.91
C SER A 123 17.55 12.11 9.20
N THR A 124 17.81 11.09 10.01
CA THR A 124 18.45 11.22 11.30
C THR A 124 19.53 10.15 11.46
N THR A 125 20.65 10.54 12.03
CA THR A 125 21.67 9.58 12.43
C THR A 125 21.27 9.02 13.79
N VAL A 126 21.06 7.71 13.86
CA VAL A 126 20.62 7.00 15.07
C VAL A 126 21.78 6.17 15.58
N TYR A 127 22.01 6.24 16.90
CA TYR A 127 23.00 5.41 17.57
C TYR A 127 22.39 4.05 17.89
N GLY A 128 22.99 2.98 17.38
CA GLY A 128 22.60 1.62 17.77
C GLY A 128 22.81 1.43 19.28
N GLY A 129 21.75 1.06 20.00
CA GLY A 129 21.82 0.82 21.44
C GLY A 129 22.56 -0.48 21.75
N GLY A 130 23.86 -0.40 22.09
CA GLY A 130 24.69 -1.55 22.45
C GLY A 130 26.19 -1.31 22.28
N PHE A 131 27.02 -2.07 23.00
CA PHE A 131 28.47 -2.02 22.88
C PHE A 131 28.91 -2.40 21.45
N GLY A 132 29.54 -1.46 20.73
CA GLY A 132 30.13 -1.70 19.41
C GLY A 132 29.20 -1.46 18.21
N LEU A 133 27.99 -0.94 18.42
CA LEU A 133 27.09 -0.63 17.30
C LEU A 133 27.48 0.69 16.62
N SER A 134 27.79 0.54 15.34
CA SER A 134 28.08 1.56 14.34
C SER A 134 26.98 2.62 14.21
N ASP A 135 27.35 3.81 13.74
CA ASP A 135 26.39 4.86 13.41
C ASP A 135 25.50 4.40 12.25
N VAL A 136 24.19 4.57 12.40
CA VAL A 136 23.20 4.21 11.37
C VAL A 136 22.53 5.47 10.86
N GLN A 137 22.60 5.71 9.56
CA GLN A 137 21.81 6.75 8.92
C GLN A 137 20.41 6.21 8.64
N GLN A 138 19.44 6.65 9.45
CA GLN A 138 18.04 6.30 9.29
C GLN A 138 17.30 7.38 8.51
N THR A 139 16.76 7.00 7.36
CA THR A 139 15.87 7.84 6.56
C THR A 139 14.45 7.33 6.68
N VAL A 140 13.56 8.12 7.28
CA VAL A 140 12.15 7.76 7.47
C VAL A 140 11.30 8.58 6.49
N ALA A 141 10.39 7.92 5.79
CA ALA A 141 9.43 8.56 4.91
C ALA A 141 8.01 8.12 5.25
N LYS A 142 7.07 9.07 5.23
CA LYS A 142 5.65 8.77 5.27
C LYS A 142 5.08 8.78 3.85
N ILE A 143 4.58 7.63 3.43
CA ILE A 143 3.96 7.41 2.13
C ILE A 143 2.46 7.25 2.31
N LYS A 144 1.67 7.84 1.41
CA LYS A 144 0.21 7.77 1.41
C LYS A 144 -0.28 7.27 0.07
N ARG A 145 -1.23 6.33 0.08
CA ARG A 145 -1.83 5.80 -1.13
C ARG A 145 -2.85 6.78 -1.70
N ASN A 146 -2.91 6.87 -3.01
CA ASN A 146 -3.99 7.52 -3.77
C ASN A 146 -5.15 6.52 -3.93
N PRO A 147 -6.30 6.72 -3.25
CA PRO A 147 -7.37 5.72 -3.23
C PRO A 147 -8.27 5.75 -4.47
N GLY A 148 -8.10 6.72 -5.37
CA GLY A 148 -9.05 7.02 -6.45
C GLY A 148 -9.37 5.85 -7.38
N PHE A 149 -8.37 5.02 -7.69
CA PHE A 149 -8.54 3.81 -8.49
C PHE A 149 -9.51 2.82 -7.83
N TYR A 150 -9.25 2.46 -6.56
CA TYR A 150 -10.07 1.51 -5.81
C TYR A 150 -11.47 2.05 -5.51
N ILE A 151 -11.60 3.36 -5.22
CA ILE A 151 -12.91 3.99 -5.03
C ILE A 151 -13.74 3.88 -6.31
N SER A 152 -13.17 4.25 -7.46
CA SER A 152 -13.92 4.37 -8.71
C SER A 152 -14.23 3.02 -9.35
N LEU A 153 -13.33 2.04 -9.26
CA LEU A 153 -13.44 0.77 -9.98
C LEU A 153 -13.86 -0.40 -9.11
N VAL A 154 -13.73 -0.31 -7.79
CA VAL A 154 -14.10 -1.41 -6.87
C VAL A 154 -15.27 -1.00 -5.99
N ILE A 155 -15.12 0.06 -5.21
CA ILE A 155 -16.10 0.45 -4.18
C ILE A 155 -17.42 0.93 -4.81
N ILE A 156 -17.36 1.87 -5.76
CA ILE A 156 -18.56 2.43 -6.40
C ILE A 156 -19.36 1.34 -7.16
N PRO A 157 -18.75 0.53 -8.03
CA PRO A 157 -19.48 -0.54 -8.72
C PRO A 157 -20.08 -1.57 -7.76
N ALA A 158 -19.32 -2.02 -6.74
CA ALA A 158 -19.82 -2.97 -5.74
C ALA A 158 -21.04 -2.42 -5.00
N PHE A 159 -21.04 -1.14 -4.64
CA PHE A 159 -22.19 -0.49 -4.00
C PHE A 159 -23.44 -0.55 -4.89
N PHE A 160 -23.32 -0.14 -6.16
CA PHE A 160 -24.45 -0.14 -7.10
C PHE A 160 -24.94 -1.55 -7.44
N ILE A 161 -24.04 -2.53 -7.59
CA ILE A 161 -24.43 -3.93 -7.81
C ILE A 161 -25.29 -4.43 -6.65
N ASN A 162 -24.94 -4.11 -5.40
CA ASN A 162 -25.73 -4.51 -4.23
C ASN A 162 -27.08 -3.79 -4.17
N VAL A 163 -27.13 -2.48 -4.39
CA VAL A 163 -28.39 -1.71 -4.45
C VAL A 163 -29.33 -2.31 -5.51
N LEU A 164 -28.83 -2.48 -6.74
CA LEU A 164 -29.65 -3.02 -7.83
C LEU A 164 -30.14 -4.44 -7.53
N SER A 165 -29.29 -5.27 -6.93
CA SER A 165 -29.66 -6.65 -6.58
C SER A 165 -30.70 -6.69 -5.47
N ILE A 166 -30.56 -5.89 -4.41
CA ILE A 166 -31.55 -5.80 -3.33
C ILE A 166 -32.88 -5.31 -3.89
N VAL A 167 -32.89 -4.21 -4.65
CA VAL A 167 -34.09 -3.70 -5.33
C VAL A 167 -34.74 -4.77 -6.20
N ALA A 168 -33.97 -5.46 -7.05
CA ALA A 168 -34.49 -6.47 -7.96
C ALA A 168 -35.06 -7.71 -7.24
N LEU A 169 -34.48 -8.07 -6.09
CA LEU A 169 -34.97 -9.15 -5.23
C LEU A 169 -36.36 -8.82 -4.62
N PHE A 170 -36.61 -7.57 -4.24
CA PHE A 170 -37.87 -7.14 -3.60
C PHE A 170 -38.93 -6.61 -4.59
N ILE A 171 -38.56 -6.24 -5.81
CA ILE A 171 -39.54 -5.94 -6.88
C ILE A 171 -40.33 -7.22 -7.24
N ASN A 172 -41.57 -7.03 -7.74
CA ASN A 172 -42.52 -8.10 -8.07
C ASN A 172 -42.06 -8.95 -9.26
N VAL A 173 -41.05 -9.78 -9.05
CA VAL A 173 -40.76 -10.92 -9.91
C VAL A 173 -41.61 -12.09 -9.42
N GLU A 174 -42.68 -12.41 -10.16
CA GLU A 174 -43.63 -13.47 -9.79
C GLU A 174 -42.96 -14.86 -9.81
N ALA A 175 -41.84 -15.00 -10.55
CA ALA A 175 -41.04 -16.22 -10.61
C ALA A 175 -39.97 -16.27 -9.51
N THR A 176 -40.12 -17.21 -8.56
CA THR A 176 -39.11 -17.47 -7.52
C THR A 176 -37.74 -17.85 -8.13
N SER A 177 -37.74 -18.51 -9.28
CA SER A 177 -36.52 -18.92 -10.00
C SER A 177 -35.66 -17.74 -10.44
N GLU A 178 -36.28 -16.64 -10.89
CA GLU A 178 -35.56 -15.46 -11.36
C GLU A 178 -34.91 -14.71 -10.19
N LYS A 179 -35.60 -14.62 -9.04
CA LYS A 179 -35.03 -14.03 -7.82
C LYS A 179 -33.78 -14.77 -7.34
N PHE A 180 -33.81 -16.11 -7.40
CA PHE A 180 -32.63 -16.94 -7.12
C PHE A 180 -31.47 -16.64 -8.07
N GLY A 181 -31.77 -16.53 -9.38
CA GLY A 181 -30.78 -16.19 -10.39
C GLY A 181 -30.08 -14.87 -10.08
N ILE A 182 -30.84 -13.81 -9.82
CA ILE A 182 -30.32 -12.47 -9.50
C ILE A 182 -29.38 -12.50 -8.30
N GLY A 183 -29.83 -13.10 -7.19
CA GLY A 183 -28.99 -13.12 -6.00
C GLY A 183 -27.77 -14.02 -6.12
N LEU A 184 -27.85 -15.13 -6.87
CA LEU A 184 -26.67 -15.97 -7.16
C LEU A 184 -25.66 -15.23 -8.06
N THR A 185 -26.12 -14.53 -9.09
CA THR A 185 -25.26 -13.70 -9.95
C THR A 185 -24.56 -12.60 -9.13
N ASN A 186 -25.26 -11.97 -8.19
CA ASN A 186 -24.64 -10.99 -7.31
C ASN A 186 -23.58 -11.63 -6.38
N ILE A 187 -23.91 -12.77 -5.76
CA ILE A 187 -22.93 -13.52 -4.94
C ILE A 187 -21.68 -13.82 -5.76
N MET A 188 -21.84 -14.31 -6.99
CA MET A 188 -20.71 -14.56 -7.89
C MET A 188 -19.89 -13.29 -8.17
N ALA A 189 -20.54 -12.18 -8.53
CA ALA A 189 -19.87 -10.91 -8.81
C ALA A 189 -19.07 -10.40 -7.59
N MET A 190 -19.67 -10.45 -6.40
CA MET A 190 -19.02 -10.01 -5.16
C MET A 190 -17.90 -10.95 -4.72
N THR A 191 -18.03 -12.27 -4.91
CA THR A 191 -16.93 -13.21 -4.69
C THR A 191 -15.77 -13.00 -5.66
N PHE A 192 -16.05 -12.62 -6.91
CA PHE A 192 -15.01 -12.29 -7.88
C PHE A 192 -14.24 -11.03 -7.47
N ILE A 193 -14.93 -9.99 -6.99
CA ILE A 193 -14.29 -8.79 -6.42
C ILE A 193 -13.42 -9.17 -5.21
N LEU A 194 -13.92 -10.02 -4.31
CA LEU A 194 -13.15 -10.48 -3.15
C LEU A 194 -11.89 -11.26 -3.56
N ALA A 195 -11.96 -12.06 -4.62
CA ALA A 195 -10.82 -12.80 -5.14
C ALA A 195 -9.72 -11.86 -5.68
N ILE A 196 -10.09 -10.85 -6.49
CA ILE A 196 -9.15 -9.83 -6.98
C ILE A 196 -8.48 -9.12 -5.80
N LEU A 197 -9.27 -8.73 -4.80
CA LEU A 197 -8.75 -8.09 -3.60
C LEU A 197 -7.77 -8.99 -2.83
N ALA A 198 -8.04 -10.30 -2.75
CA ALA A 198 -7.18 -11.25 -2.06
C ALA A 198 -5.84 -11.48 -2.77
N ASP A 199 -5.79 -11.30 -4.09
CA ASP A 199 -4.56 -11.40 -4.89
C ASP A 199 -3.70 -10.12 -4.79
N ASP A 200 -4.35 -8.95 -4.74
CA ASP A 200 -3.66 -7.65 -4.68
C ASP A 200 -3.18 -7.28 -3.26
N LEU A 201 -3.82 -7.80 -2.21
CA LEU A 201 -3.54 -7.42 -0.83
C LEU A 201 -2.46 -8.30 -0.19
N PRO A 202 -1.47 -7.72 0.53
CA PRO A 202 -0.52 -8.51 1.27
C PRO A 202 -1.22 -9.28 2.40
N LYS A 203 -0.79 -10.53 2.62
CA LYS A 203 -1.26 -11.35 3.73
C LYS A 203 -0.72 -10.79 5.04
N THR A 204 -1.53 -9.99 5.74
CA THR A 204 -1.16 -9.38 7.03
C THR A 204 -2.05 -9.88 8.17
N LYS A 205 -1.69 -9.53 9.40
CA LYS A 205 -2.46 -9.88 10.60
C LYS A 205 -3.87 -9.28 10.61
N ASN A 206 -4.05 -8.10 10.02
CA ASN A 206 -5.30 -7.36 10.04
C ASN A 206 -6.02 -7.50 8.70
N ILE A 207 -7.32 -7.80 8.75
CA ILE A 207 -8.15 -7.82 7.55
C ILE A 207 -8.43 -6.37 7.13
N PRO A 208 -8.21 -6.00 5.86
CA PRO A 208 -8.52 -4.66 5.36
C PRO A 208 -10.01 -4.31 5.46
N LEU A 209 -10.32 -3.05 5.76
CA LEU A 209 -11.69 -2.55 5.86
C LEU A 209 -12.48 -2.78 4.56
N LEU A 210 -11.84 -2.62 3.40
CA LEU A 210 -12.44 -2.93 2.10
C LEU A 210 -12.85 -4.41 1.96
N ALA A 211 -12.04 -5.34 2.46
CA ALA A 211 -12.38 -6.76 2.44
C ALA A 211 -13.56 -7.06 3.39
N ILE A 212 -13.57 -6.43 4.57
CA ILE A 212 -14.70 -6.51 5.51
C ILE A 212 -15.99 -5.99 4.87
N TYR A 213 -15.93 -4.86 4.16
CA TYR A 213 -17.06 -4.30 3.41
C TYR A 213 -17.63 -5.31 2.41
N VAL A 214 -16.78 -5.92 1.57
CA VAL A 214 -17.22 -6.91 0.55
C VAL A 214 -17.85 -8.13 1.22
N ILE A 215 -17.27 -8.61 2.33
CA ILE A 215 -17.81 -9.75 3.09
C ILE A 215 -19.18 -9.41 3.71
N ILE A 216 -19.33 -8.22 4.30
CA ILE A 216 -20.62 -7.79 4.87
C ILE A 216 -21.66 -7.66 3.77
N SER A 217 -21.31 -7.09 2.61
CA SER A 217 -22.22 -6.99 1.47
C SER A 217 -22.66 -8.38 0.95
N LEU A 218 -21.75 -9.36 0.90
CA LEU A 218 -22.11 -10.75 0.61
C LEU A 218 -23.12 -11.31 1.62
N VAL A 219 -22.89 -11.10 2.92
CA VAL A 219 -23.81 -11.56 3.97
C VAL A 219 -25.17 -10.89 3.85
N ILE A 220 -25.22 -9.58 3.58
CA ILE A 220 -26.48 -8.84 3.36
C ILE A 220 -27.30 -9.49 2.24
N ILE A 221 -26.67 -9.83 1.11
CA ILE A 221 -27.37 -10.43 -0.03
C ILE A 221 -27.85 -11.85 0.27
N VAL A 222 -27.04 -12.66 0.94
CA VAL A 222 -27.44 -14.01 1.35
C VAL A 222 -28.65 -13.95 2.30
N VAL A 223 -28.61 -13.05 3.29
CA VAL A 223 -29.72 -12.89 4.23
C VAL A 223 -30.96 -12.32 3.54
N ALA A 224 -30.81 -11.37 2.60
CA ALA A 224 -31.91 -10.83 1.80
C ALA A 224 -32.58 -11.93 0.96
N LEU A 225 -31.79 -12.75 0.26
CA LEU A 225 -32.28 -13.91 -0.49
C LEU A 225 -33.06 -14.88 0.42
N LEU A 226 -32.48 -15.30 1.54
CA LEU A 226 -33.13 -16.20 2.48
C LEU A 226 -34.44 -15.62 3.03
N SER A 227 -34.47 -14.32 3.34
CA SER A 227 -35.68 -13.64 3.84
C SER A 227 -36.85 -13.72 2.84
N ILE A 228 -36.57 -13.61 1.54
CA ILE A 228 -37.57 -13.71 0.48
C ILE A 228 -38.05 -15.15 0.30
N LEU A 229 -37.15 -16.13 0.40
CA LEU A 229 -37.52 -17.54 0.30
C LEU A 229 -38.45 -17.95 1.42
N ILE A 230 -38.14 -17.52 2.64
CA ILE A 230 -38.97 -17.71 3.81
C ILE A 230 -40.33 -17.04 3.59
N LEU A 231 -40.34 -15.77 3.16
CA LEU A 231 -41.58 -15.04 2.89
C LEU A 231 -42.45 -15.71 1.82
N ASN A 232 -41.85 -16.20 0.74
CA ASN A 232 -42.55 -16.88 -0.34
C ASN A 232 -43.12 -18.23 0.10
N ASN A 233 -42.40 -18.99 0.93
CA ASN A 233 -42.91 -20.22 1.51
C ASN A 233 -44.10 -19.96 2.45
N PHE A 234 -44.01 -18.93 3.30
CA PHE A 234 -45.13 -18.49 4.13
C PHE A 234 -46.35 -18.05 3.29
N ARG A 235 -46.15 -17.35 2.18
CA ARG A 235 -47.24 -16.99 1.23
C ARG A 235 -47.93 -18.23 0.65
N LYS A 236 -47.18 -19.27 0.27
CA LYS A 236 -47.75 -20.52 -0.26
C LYS A 236 -48.58 -21.25 0.80
N LEU A 237 -48.14 -21.24 2.06
CA LEU A 237 -48.84 -21.90 3.17
C LEU A 237 -50.12 -21.15 3.60
N PHE A 238 -50.13 -19.82 3.60
CA PHE A 238 -51.27 -18.99 4.04
C PHE A 238 -52.01 -18.33 2.86
N LYS A 239 -52.67 -19.16 2.05
CA LYS A 239 -53.19 -18.82 0.70
C LYS A 239 -54.29 -17.73 0.63
N ASN A 240 -54.95 -17.33 1.74
CA ASN A 240 -56.23 -16.59 1.65
C ASN A 240 -56.44 -15.29 2.48
N ARG A 241 -55.46 -14.73 3.22
CA ARG A 241 -55.74 -13.55 4.08
C ARG A 241 -54.84 -12.30 3.98
N THR A 242 -53.67 -12.32 3.33
CA THR A 242 -52.61 -11.31 3.64
C THR A 242 -51.86 -10.73 2.43
N LYS A 243 -52.49 -10.52 1.27
CA LYS A 243 -51.80 -9.86 0.12
C LYS A 243 -51.33 -8.44 0.43
N LYS A 244 -52.09 -7.68 1.23
CA LYS A 244 -51.77 -6.28 1.60
C LYS A 244 -50.67 -6.19 2.67
N ASP A 245 -50.73 -7.05 3.69
CA ASP A 245 -49.72 -7.08 4.76
C ASP A 245 -48.37 -7.60 4.26
N SER A 246 -48.38 -8.53 3.31
CA SER A 246 -47.13 -9.05 2.76
C SER A 246 -46.35 -8.05 1.91
N LYS A 247 -47.04 -7.15 1.17
CA LYS A 247 -46.37 -6.04 0.47
C LYS A 247 -45.76 -5.03 1.43
N LYS A 248 -46.41 -4.76 2.57
CA LYS A 248 -45.83 -3.89 3.62
C LYS A 248 -44.54 -4.51 4.18
N ILE A 249 -44.54 -5.81 4.44
CA ILE A 249 -43.35 -6.53 4.92
C ILE A 249 -42.20 -6.47 3.92
N GLU A 250 -42.47 -6.65 2.61
CA GLU A 250 -41.42 -6.53 1.57
C GLU A 250 -40.80 -5.14 1.54
N ILE A 251 -41.60 -4.08 1.63
CA ILE A 251 -41.10 -2.70 1.64
C ILE A 251 -40.23 -2.46 2.89
N ILE A 252 -40.65 -2.94 4.06
CA ILE A 252 -39.87 -2.82 5.30
C ILE A 252 -38.52 -3.55 5.15
N LEU A 253 -38.52 -4.79 4.66
CA LEU A 253 -37.29 -5.56 4.44
C LEU A 253 -36.37 -4.89 3.40
N LEU A 254 -36.93 -4.40 2.29
CA LEU A 254 -36.19 -3.64 1.29
C LEU A 254 -35.49 -2.44 1.93
N THR A 255 -36.23 -1.60 2.66
CA THR A 255 -35.65 -0.42 3.32
C THR A 255 -34.59 -0.79 4.36
N PHE A 256 -34.77 -1.91 5.07
CA PHE A 256 -33.80 -2.40 6.04
C PHE A 256 -32.49 -2.83 5.36
N PHE A 257 -32.55 -3.64 4.31
CA PHE A 257 -31.35 -4.11 3.61
C PHE A 257 -30.63 -3.00 2.85
N GLU A 258 -31.36 -2.05 2.24
CA GLU A 258 -30.76 -0.87 1.62
C GLU A 258 -30.06 0.02 2.65
N LEU A 259 -30.71 0.25 3.80
CA LEU A 259 -30.09 1.01 4.88
C LEU A 259 -28.83 0.30 5.40
N ALA A 260 -28.86 -1.02 5.57
CA ALA A 260 -27.70 -1.80 5.98
C ALA A 260 -26.56 -1.71 4.94
N ASN A 261 -26.86 -1.80 3.64
CA ASN A 261 -25.88 -1.66 2.57
C ASN A 261 -25.27 -0.25 2.53
N PHE A 262 -26.10 0.79 2.72
CA PHE A 262 -25.64 2.17 2.79
C PHE A 262 -24.77 2.46 4.01
N ILE A 263 -25.13 1.93 5.19
CA ILE A 263 -24.30 2.01 6.40
C ILE A 263 -22.96 1.31 6.17
N ASN A 264 -22.96 0.10 5.58
CA ASN A 264 -21.73 -0.63 5.27
C ASN A 264 -20.83 0.17 4.30
N PHE A 265 -21.41 0.84 3.31
CA PHE A 265 -20.68 1.73 2.40
C PHE A 265 -20.07 2.94 3.12
N LEU A 266 -20.83 3.60 4.00
CA LEU A 266 -20.33 4.75 4.77
C LEU A 266 -19.19 4.37 5.71
N MET A 267 -19.21 3.16 6.29
CA MET A 267 -18.16 2.67 7.17
C MET A 267 -16.77 2.64 6.51
N LEU A 268 -16.68 2.61 5.17
CA LEU A 268 -15.38 2.67 4.47
C LEU A 268 -14.69 4.04 4.59
N PHE A 269 -15.45 5.11 4.86
CA PHE A 269 -14.96 6.49 4.85
C PHE A 269 -14.87 7.11 6.26
N LEU A 270 -15.20 6.34 7.30
CA LEU A 270 -15.08 6.72 8.72
C LEU A 270 -13.74 6.25 9.29
#